data_AF-A0A956J4P6-F1
#
_entry.id   AF-A0A956J4P6-F1
#
_cell.length_a   1.000
_cell.length_b   1.000
_cell.length_c   1.000
_cell.angle_alpha   90.00
_cell.angle_beta   90.00
_cell.angle_gamma   90.00
#
_symmetry.space_group_name_H-M   'P 1'
#
loop_
_entity.id
_entity.type
_entity.pdbx_description
1 polymer ?
#
loop_
_entity_poly.entity_id
_entity_poly.type
_entity_poly.pdbx_seq_one_letter_code
_entity_poly.pdbx_strand_id
1 'polypeptide(L)'
;MKRATLLTLLAAALCAQACLNTGDDRGPTTQVHFGQGARGGSGGSGAGGSGAGGSGGSGFDPPAASGMSPTSGEYGSVVTITGSNLGSSARSDVQLVLGGGGEVVLTPTDSDFVHSWTEDQVSFRFAFPAEGAVAIETPQGAALAGDFQPTWSPGTPYPIAPGASVVSSVATGSGELAVVIDTTPPTLSRFSASAHSDANIAVSGYRKETLRLYLGETLEVVGFALSDTSPPEILQLDPDGNGGLVANATGVTVSESFVLAGGASGAVVWFSENDQWSRARPSAGAWSIDKGPIADPDPSAPDHAAGATSDGTLWIAHSVDSGTLLDDMERPMCQKLGPSDTSFGGSFACGISMDDYITSLDFSDRGRGTVLRYCGSDVDPW
;
A
#
# COMPACT_ATOMS: atom_id res chain seq x y z
N MET A 1 -18.53 35.99 -27.42
CA MET A 1 -17.51 34.92 -27.53
C MET A 1 -16.93 34.63 -26.15
N LYS A 2 -17.60 33.84 -25.31
CA LYS A 2 -17.13 33.44 -23.95
C LYS A 2 -17.84 32.16 -23.48
N ARG A 3 -17.67 31.04 -24.19
CA ARG A 3 -18.23 29.73 -23.77
C ARG A 3 -17.33 28.52 -24.00
N ALA A 4 -16.08 28.70 -24.43
CA ALA A 4 -15.18 27.58 -24.73
C ALA A 4 -14.28 27.13 -23.55
N THR A 5 -14.18 27.89 -22.46
CA THR A 5 -13.21 27.63 -21.39
C THR A 5 -13.79 26.89 -20.18
N LEU A 6 -15.11 26.68 -20.12
CA LEU A 6 -15.78 26.07 -18.97
C LEU A 6 -15.93 24.54 -19.09
N LEU A 7 -15.79 23.98 -20.30
CA LEU A 7 -15.95 22.53 -20.53
C LEU A 7 -14.67 21.74 -20.21
N THR A 8 -13.49 22.34 -20.42
CA THR A 8 -12.20 21.68 -20.15
C THR A 8 -11.88 21.59 -18.65
N LEU A 9 -12.34 22.54 -17.84
CA LEU A 9 -12.17 22.49 -16.38
C LEU A 9 -13.11 21.48 -15.70
N LEU A 10 -14.26 21.16 -16.31
CA LEU A 10 -15.20 20.19 -15.73
C LEU A 10 -14.75 18.73 -15.94
N ALA A 11 -14.06 18.44 -17.05
CA ALA A 11 -13.55 17.09 -17.33
C ALA A 11 -12.40 16.67 -16.40
N ALA A 12 -11.46 17.60 -16.10
CA ALA A 12 -10.36 17.32 -15.17
C ALA A 12 -10.83 17.13 -13.71
N ALA A 13 -11.86 17.88 -13.28
CA ALA A 13 -12.43 17.75 -11.94
C ALA A 13 -13.25 16.46 -11.75
N LEU A 14 -13.89 15.93 -12.81
CA LEU A 14 -14.65 14.68 -12.76
C LEU A 14 -13.75 13.43 -12.78
N CYS A 15 -12.61 13.43 -13.47
CA CYS A 15 -11.63 12.32 -13.39
C CYS A 15 -10.88 12.27 -12.05
N ALA A 16 -10.54 13.42 -11.46
CA ALA A 16 -9.89 13.45 -10.14
C ALA A 16 -10.82 12.93 -9.01
N GLN A 17 -12.14 13.15 -9.14
CA GLN A 17 -13.13 12.64 -8.19
C GLN A 17 -13.45 11.14 -8.38
N ALA A 18 -13.29 10.62 -9.60
CA ALA A 18 -13.51 9.20 -9.94
C ALA A 18 -12.43 8.26 -9.37
N CYS A 19 -11.23 8.76 -9.06
CA CYS A 19 -10.18 7.96 -8.40
C CYS A 19 -10.41 7.76 -6.89
N LEU A 20 -11.26 8.58 -6.25
CA LEU A 20 -11.38 8.63 -4.79
C LEU A 20 -12.63 7.96 -4.21
N ASN A 21 -13.66 7.63 -5.02
CA ASN A 21 -14.86 6.99 -4.50
C ASN A 21 -15.59 6.12 -5.55
N THR A 22 -16.04 4.95 -5.09
CA THR A 22 -16.97 3.97 -5.68
C THR A 22 -16.43 2.96 -6.70
N GLY A 23 -16.96 1.74 -6.56
CA GLY A 23 -16.55 0.54 -7.26
C GLY A 23 -17.30 0.29 -8.56
N ASP A 24 -16.89 -0.83 -9.15
CA ASP A 24 -17.28 -1.43 -10.43
C ASP A 24 -16.85 -0.68 -11.69
N ASP A 25 -16.19 -1.45 -12.58
CA ASP A 25 -15.56 -1.12 -13.87
C ASP A 25 -14.15 -0.50 -13.82
N ARG A 26 -13.18 -1.25 -13.28
CA ARG A 26 -11.74 -0.94 -13.40
C ARG A 26 -11.03 -1.91 -14.36
N GLY A 27 -10.25 -1.35 -15.30
CA GLY A 27 -9.13 -2.07 -15.92
C GLY A 27 -8.06 -2.48 -14.87
N PRO A 28 -7.09 -3.33 -15.24
CA PRO A 28 -6.19 -3.96 -14.27
C PRO A 28 -5.31 -2.92 -13.56
N THR A 29 -5.51 -2.75 -12.25
CA THR A 29 -4.55 -2.03 -11.39
C THR A 29 -3.37 -2.93 -11.07
N THR A 30 -2.25 -2.77 -11.77
CA THR A 30 -1.00 -3.50 -11.50
C THR A 30 -0.21 -2.84 -10.37
N GLN A 31 -0.13 -3.47 -9.21
CA GLN A 31 0.78 -3.07 -8.12
C GLN A 31 2.17 -3.68 -8.34
N VAL A 32 3.22 -2.86 -8.36
CA VAL A 32 4.61 -3.33 -8.43
C VAL A 32 5.19 -3.40 -7.01
N HIS A 33 5.48 -4.60 -6.54
CA HIS A 33 6.08 -4.85 -5.22
C HIS A 33 7.60 -5.10 -5.35
N PHE A 34 8.40 -4.50 -4.47
CA PHE A 34 9.85 -4.76 -4.36
C PHE A 34 10.18 -5.35 -2.98
N GLY A 35 10.60 -6.63 -2.90
CA GLY A 35 11.09 -7.27 -1.65
C GLY A 35 11.28 -8.80 -1.70
N GLN A 36 12.43 -9.30 -1.22
CA GLN A 36 13.02 -10.66 -1.34
C GLN A 36 12.49 -11.74 -0.36
N GLY A 37 12.68 -13.04 -0.66
CA GLY A 37 12.20 -14.19 0.14
C GLY A 37 13.25 -15.18 0.69
N ALA A 38 12.81 -16.24 1.40
CA ALA A 38 13.32 -17.65 1.42
C ALA A 38 12.99 -18.49 2.70
N ARG A 39 12.49 -19.74 2.48
CA ARG A 39 12.77 -21.08 3.14
C ARG A 39 12.52 -21.25 4.67
N GLY A 40 12.03 -22.37 5.25
CA GLY A 40 11.64 -23.73 4.85
C GLY A 40 11.56 -24.64 6.12
N GLY A 41 10.80 -25.76 6.12
CA GLY A 41 10.85 -26.76 7.21
C GLY A 41 9.58 -27.64 7.33
N SER A 42 9.77 -28.95 7.50
CA SER A 42 8.84 -30.07 7.22
C SER A 42 8.12 -30.70 8.42
N GLY A 43 6.93 -31.29 8.17
CA GLY A 43 6.58 -32.65 8.66
C GLY A 43 5.22 -32.85 9.35
N GLY A 44 4.43 -33.83 8.88
CA GLY A 44 3.43 -34.55 9.70
C GLY A 44 2.04 -34.80 9.07
N SER A 45 1.76 -36.05 8.69
CA SER A 45 0.56 -36.55 7.98
C SER A 45 -0.67 -36.82 8.88
N GLY A 46 -1.89 -36.77 8.31
CA GLY A 46 -3.11 -37.34 8.93
C GLY A 46 -4.38 -37.21 8.08
N ALA A 47 -5.01 -38.34 7.77
CA ALA A 47 -6.05 -38.59 6.76
C ALA A 47 -7.50 -38.11 7.07
N GLY A 48 -8.22 -37.70 6.02
CA GLY A 48 -9.34 -38.46 5.44
C GLY A 48 -10.78 -38.19 5.92
N GLY A 49 -11.68 -37.86 4.97
CA GLY A 49 -13.13 -37.96 5.16
C GLY A 49 -13.97 -37.51 3.96
N SER A 50 -14.29 -38.44 3.06
CA SER A 50 -15.20 -38.22 1.92
C SER A 50 -16.68 -38.23 2.34
N GLY A 51 -17.46 -37.30 1.80
CA GLY A 51 -18.93 -37.31 1.83
C GLY A 51 -19.47 -36.93 0.45
N ALA A 52 -20.24 -37.83 -0.17
CA ALA A 52 -20.79 -37.70 -1.51
C ALA A 52 -22.28 -37.31 -1.50
N GLY A 53 -22.73 -36.59 -2.54
CA GLY A 53 -24.08 -36.77 -3.10
C GLY A 53 -24.73 -35.53 -3.71
N GLY A 54 -24.94 -35.54 -5.04
CA GLY A 54 -25.92 -34.66 -5.71
C GLY A 54 -25.68 -34.44 -7.21
N SER A 55 -26.24 -35.31 -8.06
CA SER A 55 -26.10 -35.27 -9.53
C SER A 55 -27.02 -34.23 -10.19
N GLY A 56 -26.44 -33.42 -11.08
CA GLY A 56 -27.18 -32.56 -12.01
C GLY A 56 -26.27 -31.75 -12.95
N GLY A 57 -25.98 -32.30 -14.14
CA GLY A 57 -25.80 -31.48 -15.35
C GLY A 57 -24.47 -30.74 -15.57
N SER A 58 -23.35 -31.46 -15.64
CA SER A 58 -22.15 -31.12 -16.43
C SER A 58 -21.20 -32.32 -16.34
N GLY A 59 -20.39 -32.63 -17.35
CA GLY A 59 -19.50 -33.81 -17.38
C GLY A 59 -18.34 -33.80 -16.37
N PHE A 60 -18.49 -33.14 -15.23
CA PHE A 60 -17.51 -33.03 -14.17
C PHE A 60 -18.00 -33.82 -12.96
N ASP A 61 -17.09 -34.58 -12.35
CA ASP A 61 -17.33 -35.27 -11.09
C ASP A 61 -17.33 -34.26 -9.93
N PRO A 62 -17.99 -34.56 -8.78
CA PRO A 62 -17.89 -33.75 -7.58
C PRO A 62 -16.42 -33.54 -7.16
N PRO A 63 -16.09 -32.37 -6.55
CA PRO A 63 -14.75 -32.11 -6.07
C PRO A 63 -14.39 -33.13 -4.98
N ALA A 64 -13.12 -33.51 -4.93
CA ALA A 64 -12.59 -34.33 -3.85
C ALA A 64 -11.24 -33.78 -3.40
N ALA A 65 -11.19 -33.26 -2.18
CA ALA A 65 -9.94 -32.84 -1.55
C ALA A 65 -9.29 -34.03 -0.86
N SER A 66 -8.03 -34.27 -1.19
CA SER A 66 -7.20 -35.35 -0.62
C SER A 66 -6.31 -34.86 0.53
N GLY A 67 -6.04 -33.55 0.59
CA GLY A 67 -5.25 -32.95 1.66
C GLY A 67 -5.06 -31.45 1.49
N MET A 68 -4.57 -30.84 2.56
CA MET A 68 -4.25 -29.41 2.65
C MET A 68 -2.93 -29.24 3.42
N SER A 69 -2.05 -28.36 2.95
CA SER A 69 -0.78 -28.06 3.62
C SER A 69 -0.29 -26.64 3.35
N PRO A 70 0.20 -25.90 4.37
CA PRO A 70 0.16 -26.25 5.78
C PRO A 70 -1.27 -26.12 6.35
N THR A 71 -1.53 -26.73 7.51
CA THR A 71 -2.80 -26.61 8.25
C THR A 71 -2.75 -25.55 9.37
N SER A 72 -1.64 -24.82 9.48
CA SER A 72 -1.47 -23.72 10.43
C SER A 72 -0.41 -22.75 9.93
N GLY A 73 -0.52 -21.49 10.33
CA GLY A 73 0.47 -20.45 10.01
C GLY A 73 -0.11 -19.06 10.25
N GLU A 74 0.65 -18.02 9.98
CA GLU A 74 0.12 -16.65 10.01
C GLU A 74 -0.88 -16.45 8.86
N TYR A 75 -1.77 -15.47 8.99
CA TYR A 75 -2.55 -15.01 7.85
C TYR A 75 -1.62 -14.61 6.69
N GLY A 76 -2.03 -14.92 5.47
CA GLY A 76 -1.23 -14.75 4.26
C GLY A 76 -0.28 -15.92 3.95
N SER A 77 -0.21 -16.95 4.82
CA SER A 77 0.52 -18.18 4.53
C SER A 77 -0.01 -18.84 3.26
N VAL A 78 0.90 -19.31 2.40
CA VAL A 78 0.53 -20.04 1.18
C VAL A 78 0.12 -21.46 1.55
N VAL A 79 -1.15 -21.77 1.32
CA VAL A 79 -1.79 -23.06 1.53
C VAL A 79 -2.04 -23.71 0.18
N THR A 80 -1.72 -24.99 0.10
CA THR A 80 -1.97 -25.83 -1.06
C THR A 80 -2.97 -26.93 -0.70
N ILE A 81 -4.05 -27.01 -1.46
CA ILE A 81 -5.02 -28.10 -1.47
C ILE A 81 -4.68 -29.02 -2.63
N THR A 82 -4.64 -30.33 -2.39
CA THR A 82 -4.49 -31.34 -3.44
C THR A 82 -5.76 -32.18 -3.54
N GLY A 83 -6.12 -32.64 -4.73
CA GLY A 83 -7.34 -33.40 -4.92
C GLY A 83 -7.62 -33.77 -6.36
N SER A 84 -8.91 -33.88 -6.69
CA SER A 84 -9.40 -34.09 -8.03
C SER A 84 -10.71 -33.32 -8.22
N ASN A 85 -10.96 -32.88 -9.45
CA ASN A 85 -12.14 -32.10 -9.82
C ASN A 85 -12.32 -30.82 -8.99
N LEU A 86 -11.21 -30.20 -8.58
CA LEU A 86 -11.22 -28.98 -7.76
C LEU A 86 -11.64 -27.72 -8.54
N GLY A 87 -11.97 -27.85 -9.82
CA GLY A 87 -12.19 -26.72 -10.73
C GLY A 87 -10.90 -26.27 -11.42
N SER A 88 -10.94 -25.16 -12.15
CA SER A 88 -9.75 -24.59 -12.79
C SER A 88 -9.94 -23.09 -12.97
N SER A 89 -8.85 -22.38 -13.26
CA SER A 89 -8.90 -20.94 -13.54
C SER A 89 -9.79 -20.54 -14.73
N ALA A 90 -10.14 -21.48 -15.62
CA ALA A 90 -11.07 -21.25 -16.72
C ALA A 90 -12.54 -21.27 -16.29
N ARG A 91 -12.83 -21.65 -15.04
CA ARG A 91 -14.17 -21.80 -14.50
C ARG A 91 -14.49 -20.64 -13.54
N SER A 92 -15.55 -19.90 -13.83
CA SER A 92 -16.05 -18.81 -12.98
C SER A 92 -17.04 -19.28 -11.91
N ASP A 93 -17.44 -20.55 -11.95
CA ASP A 93 -18.46 -21.16 -11.08
C ASP A 93 -17.87 -21.98 -9.93
N VAL A 94 -16.56 -21.82 -9.67
CA VAL A 94 -15.85 -22.53 -8.60
C VAL A 94 -15.34 -21.53 -7.56
N GLN A 95 -15.43 -21.90 -6.30
CA GLN A 95 -15.04 -21.05 -5.19
C GLN A 95 -14.35 -21.82 -4.07
N LEU A 96 -13.52 -21.09 -3.34
CA LEU A 96 -12.78 -21.55 -2.18
C LEU A 96 -13.35 -20.78 -0.99
N VAL A 97 -14.03 -21.49 -0.11
CA VAL A 97 -14.68 -20.95 1.07
C VAL A 97 -13.74 -21.15 2.25
N LEU A 98 -13.37 -20.03 2.88
CA LEU A 98 -12.48 -20.00 4.04
C LEU A 98 -13.28 -19.60 5.28
N GLY A 99 -13.05 -20.38 6.33
CA GLY A 99 -13.61 -20.22 7.65
C GLY A 99 -14.91 -21.02 7.85
N GLY A 100 -15.18 -21.38 9.11
CA GLY A 100 -16.32 -22.24 9.47
C GLY A 100 -17.70 -21.66 9.11
N GLY A 101 -17.79 -20.35 8.87
CA GLY A 101 -19.00 -19.65 8.44
C GLY A 101 -18.95 -19.10 7.01
N GLY A 102 -17.86 -19.33 6.26
CA GLY A 102 -17.64 -18.72 4.94
C GLY A 102 -17.33 -17.23 5.00
N GLU A 103 -16.52 -16.83 5.98
CA GLU A 103 -16.09 -15.46 6.24
C GLU A 103 -15.38 -14.83 5.03
N VAL A 104 -14.64 -15.65 4.26
CA VAL A 104 -14.00 -15.24 3.02
C VAL A 104 -14.31 -16.24 1.93
N VAL A 105 -14.70 -15.75 0.75
CA VAL A 105 -14.91 -16.55 -0.47
C VAL A 105 -13.94 -16.05 -1.52
N LEU A 106 -13.12 -16.95 -2.04
CA LEU A 106 -12.15 -16.69 -3.11
C LEU A 106 -12.55 -17.43 -4.38
N THR A 107 -12.24 -16.82 -5.50
CA THR A 107 -12.41 -17.31 -6.86
C THR A 107 -11.05 -17.48 -7.53
N PRO A 108 -10.93 -18.23 -8.63
CA PRO A 108 -9.66 -18.39 -9.32
C PRO A 108 -9.03 -17.09 -9.86
N THR A 109 -9.82 -16.03 -9.99
CA THR A 109 -9.38 -14.72 -10.49
C THR A 109 -8.86 -13.77 -9.41
N ASP A 110 -8.97 -14.13 -8.12
CA ASP A 110 -8.49 -13.32 -7.00
C ASP A 110 -6.97 -13.39 -6.87
N SER A 111 -6.25 -12.76 -7.80
CA SER A 111 -4.79 -12.86 -7.95
C SER A 111 -3.96 -12.39 -6.75
N ASP A 112 -4.55 -11.57 -5.87
CA ASP A 112 -3.94 -11.16 -4.61
C ASP A 112 -3.80 -12.33 -3.62
N PHE A 113 -4.68 -13.33 -3.73
CA PHE A 113 -4.74 -14.47 -2.82
C PHE A 113 -4.45 -15.80 -3.52
N VAL A 114 -5.00 -16.03 -4.70
CA VAL A 114 -4.86 -17.28 -5.46
C VAL A 114 -3.61 -17.24 -6.32
N HIS A 115 -2.68 -18.15 -6.04
CA HIS A 115 -1.45 -18.30 -6.82
C HIS A 115 -1.64 -19.20 -8.04
N SER A 116 -2.39 -20.28 -7.88
CA SER A 116 -2.68 -21.22 -8.96
C SER A 116 -3.92 -22.03 -8.66
N TRP A 117 -4.70 -22.35 -9.68
CA TRP A 117 -5.89 -23.18 -9.55
C TRP A 117 -6.02 -24.13 -10.74
N THR A 118 -5.79 -25.41 -10.47
CA THR A 118 -5.93 -26.53 -11.40
C THR A 118 -6.93 -27.55 -10.87
N GLU A 119 -7.29 -28.52 -11.70
CA GLU A 119 -8.28 -29.55 -11.32
C GLU A 119 -7.81 -30.45 -10.18
N ASP A 120 -6.50 -30.53 -9.96
CA ASP A 120 -5.84 -31.38 -8.98
C ASP A 120 -5.14 -30.60 -7.86
N GLN A 121 -4.98 -29.29 -7.98
CA GLN A 121 -4.29 -28.47 -7.00
C GLN A 121 -4.79 -27.02 -6.96
N VAL A 122 -5.00 -26.50 -5.75
CA VAL A 122 -5.26 -25.07 -5.52
C VAL A 122 -4.21 -24.54 -4.57
N SER A 123 -3.50 -23.49 -4.96
CA SER A 123 -2.53 -22.80 -4.10
C SER A 123 -2.99 -21.37 -3.89
N PHE A 124 -3.13 -20.96 -2.63
CA PHE A 124 -3.68 -19.66 -2.25
C PHE A 124 -3.07 -19.16 -0.94
N ARG A 125 -3.26 -17.87 -0.63
CA ARG A 125 -2.90 -17.27 0.65
C ARG A 125 -4.10 -17.29 1.57
N PHE A 126 -3.94 -17.86 2.76
CA PHE A 126 -5.03 -17.92 3.73
C PHE A 126 -5.40 -16.52 4.23
N ALA A 127 -6.63 -16.08 3.98
CA ALA A 127 -7.03 -14.67 4.15
C ALA A 127 -7.58 -14.37 5.56
N PHE A 128 -7.27 -13.18 6.07
CA PHE A 128 -7.94 -12.63 7.25
C PHE A 128 -9.35 -12.15 6.88
N PRO A 129 -10.38 -12.34 7.72
CA PRO A 129 -10.36 -12.88 9.09
C PRO A 129 -10.81 -14.34 9.19
N ALA A 130 -10.68 -15.15 8.13
CA ALA A 130 -11.20 -16.52 8.12
C ALA A 130 -10.47 -17.39 9.16
N GLU A 131 -11.19 -18.28 9.85
CA GLU A 131 -10.58 -19.24 10.79
C GLU A 131 -11.27 -20.61 10.68
N GLY A 132 -10.48 -21.69 10.69
CA GLY A 132 -11.00 -23.04 10.66
C GLY A 132 -11.19 -23.58 9.25
N ALA A 133 -12.39 -24.07 8.94
CA ALA A 133 -12.65 -24.92 7.78
C ALA A 133 -12.28 -24.27 6.44
N VAL A 134 -11.73 -25.08 5.54
CA VAL A 134 -11.38 -24.72 4.17
C VAL A 134 -12.09 -25.69 3.24
N ALA A 135 -12.96 -25.18 2.37
CA ALA A 135 -13.74 -26.00 1.46
C ALA A 135 -13.65 -25.48 0.03
N ILE A 136 -13.60 -26.43 -0.92
CA ILE A 136 -13.80 -26.15 -2.34
C ILE A 136 -15.26 -26.41 -2.67
N GLU A 137 -15.94 -25.43 -3.25
CA GLU A 137 -17.30 -25.57 -3.76
C GLU A 137 -17.33 -25.41 -5.27
N THR A 138 -18.02 -26.34 -5.92
CA THR A 138 -18.33 -26.31 -7.35
C THR A 138 -19.84 -26.57 -7.51
N PRO A 139 -20.43 -26.37 -8.70
CA PRO A 139 -21.84 -26.71 -8.88
C PRO A 139 -22.13 -28.22 -8.75
N GLN A 140 -21.08 -29.04 -8.76
CA GLN A 140 -21.19 -30.50 -8.61
C GLN A 140 -21.12 -30.96 -7.15
N GLY A 141 -20.80 -30.06 -6.21
CA GLY A 141 -20.74 -30.35 -4.78
C GLY A 141 -19.65 -29.58 -4.06
N ALA A 142 -19.43 -29.93 -2.80
CA ALA A 142 -18.41 -29.33 -1.95
C ALA A 142 -17.45 -30.40 -1.41
N ALA A 143 -16.19 -30.03 -1.23
CA ALA A 143 -15.16 -30.86 -0.62
C ALA A 143 -14.43 -30.09 0.48
N LEU A 144 -14.48 -30.62 1.71
CA LEU A 144 -13.70 -30.10 2.84
C LEU A 144 -12.22 -30.52 2.66
N ALA A 145 -11.34 -29.54 2.54
CA ALA A 145 -9.90 -29.74 2.43
C ALA A 145 -9.22 -29.93 3.79
N GLY A 146 -9.78 -29.34 4.85
CA GLY A 146 -9.31 -29.43 6.23
C GLY A 146 -9.59 -28.14 7.01
N ASP A 147 -9.03 -28.03 8.21
CA ASP A 147 -9.04 -26.80 8.99
C ASP A 147 -7.67 -26.13 8.93
N PHE A 148 -7.66 -24.80 8.77
CA PHE A 148 -6.48 -23.98 8.95
C PHE A 148 -6.56 -23.25 10.28
N GLN A 149 -5.48 -23.29 11.04
CA GLN A 149 -5.36 -22.65 12.35
C GLN A 149 -4.39 -21.47 12.26
N PRO A 150 -4.88 -20.23 12.22
CA PRO A 150 -4.02 -19.06 12.29
C PRO A 150 -3.19 -19.06 13.58
N THR A 151 -1.88 -18.88 13.46
CA THR A 151 -0.98 -18.75 14.62
C THR A 151 -0.97 -17.33 15.19
N TRP A 152 -1.57 -16.39 14.47
CA TRP A 152 -1.80 -15.02 14.89
C TRP A 152 -3.30 -14.83 15.09
N SER A 153 -3.67 -14.23 16.22
CA SER A 153 -5.04 -13.76 16.44
C SER A 153 -5.03 -12.24 16.44
N PRO A 154 -6.07 -11.59 15.87
CA PRO A 154 -6.20 -10.15 15.98
C PRO A 154 -6.29 -9.77 17.47
N GLY A 155 -5.58 -8.70 17.83
CA GLY A 155 -5.72 -8.10 19.16
C GLY A 155 -7.14 -7.57 19.40
N THR A 156 -7.38 -7.07 20.61
CA THR A 156 -8.64 -6.36 20.91
C THR A 156 -8.82 -5.19 19.92
N PRO A 157 -9.98 -5.07 19.24
CA PRO A 157 -10.23 -3.96 18.34
C PRO A 157 -9.98 -2.63 19.04
N TYR A 158 -9.22 -1.76 18.38
CA TYR A 158 -8.98 -0.42 18.89
C TYR A 158 -10.06 0.53 18.36
N PRO A 159 -10.92 1.09 19.23
CA PRO A 159 -12.02 1.93 18.79
C PRO A 159 -11.50 3.27 18.28
N ILE A 160 -11.67 3.54 16.99
CA ILE A 160 -11.47 4.88 16.42
C ILE A 160 -12.81 5.59 16.31
N ALA A 161 -12.82 6.90 16.57
CA ALA A 161 -14.03 7.70 16.41
C ALA A 161 -14.52 7.66 14.94
N PRO A 162 -15.83 7.68 14.68
CA PRO A 162 -16.34 7.74 13.32
C PRO A 162 -15.73 8.92 12.54
N GLY A 163 -15.17 8.64 11.36
CA GLY A 163 -14.50 9.64 10.52
C GLY A 163 -13.05 9.94 10.87
N ALA A 164 -12.52 9.41 11.98
CA ALA A 164 -11.10 9.46 12.27
C ALA A 164 -10.34 8.48 11.36
N SER A 165 -9.15 8.87 10.92
CA SER A 165 -8.26 8.05 10.09
C SER A 165 -6.86 7.99 10.67
N VAL A 166 -6.10 6.96 10.28
CA VAL A 166 -4.67 6.89 10.57
C VAL A 166 -3.93 7.80 9.60
N VAL A 167 -3.24 8.80 10.12
CA VAL A 167 -2.48 9.80 9.35
C VAL A 167 -1.02 9.35 9.16
N SER A 168 -0.44 8.75 10.19
CA SER A 168 0.94 8.28 10.16
C SER A 168 1.14 7.12 11.11
N SER A 169 2.13 6.29 10.83
CA SER A 169 2.53 5.19 11.70
C SER A 169 4.02 4.94 11.62
N VAL A 170 4.64 4.52 12.71
CA VAL A 170 6.03 4.05 12.75
C VAL A 170 6.14 2.84 13.66
N ALA A 171 6.83 1.79 13.20
CA ALA A 171 7.18 0.67 14.05
C ALA A 171 8.36 1.08 14.94
N THR A 172 8.19 1.02 16.27
CA THR A 172 9.23 1.38 17.24
C THR A 172 10.11 0.20 17.63
N GLY A 173 9.63 -1.01 17.37
CA GLY A 173 10.30 -2.25 17.72
C GLY A 173 9.51 -3.48 17.27
N SER A 174 9.99 -4.65 17.66
CA SER A 174 9.29 -5.91 17.38
C SER A 174 7.97 -5.97 18.15
N GLY A 175 6.85 -5.90 17.44
CA GLY A 175 5.51 -5.93 18.04
C GLY A 175 5.07 -4.61 18.67
N GLU A 176 5.78 -3.52 18.37
CA GLU A 176 5.41 -2.18 18.82
C GLU A 176 5.16 -1.23 17.64
N LEU A 177 4.08 -0.46 17.75
CA LEU A 177 3.62 0.45 16.71
C LEU A 177 3.15 1.76 17.35
N ALA A 178 3.64 2.89 16.84
CA ALA A 178 3.08 4.19 17.14
C ALA A 178 2.26 4.67 15.93
N VAL A 179 1.10 5.26 16.19
CA VAL A 179 0.12 5.66 15.18
C VAL A 179 -0.44 7.02 15.54
N VAL A 180 -0.57 7.90 14.54
CA VAL A 180 -1.32 9.16 14.70
C VAL A 180 -2.70 9.01 14.09
N ILE A 181 -3.70 9.35 14.88
CA ILE A 181 -5.10 9.31 14.52
C ILE A 181 -5.59 10.75 14.37
N ASP A 182 -6.31 11.05 13.28
CA ASP A 182 -6.90 12.36 13.02
C ASP A 182 -8.13 12.63 13.91
N THR A 183 -7.85 12.83 15.19
CA THR A 183 -8.77 13.36 16.20
C THR A 183 -8.55 14.87 16.36
N THR A 184 -9.33 15.54 17.21
CA THR A 184 -9.15 16.97 17.50
C THR A 184 -9.05 17.19 19.01
N PRO A 185 -7.84 17.39 19.57
CA PRO A 185 -6.53 17.39 18.89
C PRO A 185 -6.12 15.99 18.40
N PRO A 186 -5.13 15.86 17.50
CA PRO A 186 -4.66 14.55 17.04
C PRO A 186 -4.14 13.70 18.18
N THR A 187 -4.35 12.39 18.08
CA THR A 187 -3.96 11.43 19.12
C THR A 187 -2.81 10.57 18.63
N LEU A 188 -1.74 10.52 19.42
CA LEU A 188 -0.68 9.54 19.30
C LEU A 188 -1.05 8.31 20.12
N SER A 189 -1.39 7.23 19.44
CA SER A 189 -1.65 5.91 20.04
C SER A 189 -0.41 5.05 19.88
N ARG A 190 0.07 4.47 20.99
CA ARG A 190 1.15 3.48 20.98
C ARG A 190 0.58 2.12 21.32
N PHE A 191 0.95 1.13 20.55
CA PHE A 191 0.53 -0.25 20.69
C PHE A 191 1.76 -1.10 20.99
N SER A 192 1.62 -2.01 21.95
CA SER A 192 2.53 -3.11 22.22
C SER A 192 1.76 -4.42 22.16
N ALA A 193 2.45 -5.55 22.35
CA ALA A 193 1.82 -6.87 22.37
C ALA A 193 0.73 -7.03 23.45
N SER A 194 0.76 -6.24 24.52
CA SER A 194 -0.12 -6.42 25.69
C SER A 194 -0.86 -5.17 26.13
N ALA A 195 -0.54 -3.99 25.58
CA ALA A 195 -1.13 -2.73 26.01
C ALA A 195 -1.19 -1.72 24.86
N HIS A 196 -2.02 -0.70 25.05
CA HIS A 196 -1.90 0.53 24.29
C HIS A 196 -1.99 1.74 25.22
N SER A 197 -1.51 2.88 24.74
CA SER A 197 -1.59 4.16 25.44
C SER A 197 -1.84 5.28 24.44
N ASP A 198 -2.70 6.22 24.82
CA ASP A 198 -3.03 7.38 24.00
C ASP A 198 -2.51 8.66 24.65
N ALA A 199 -1.99 9.55 23.83
CA ALA A 199 -1.61 10.90 24.23
C ALA A 199 -1.98 11.90 23.14
N ASN A 200 -2.26 13.14 23.53
CA ASN A 200 -2.53 14.20 22.56
C ASN A 200 -1.24 14.69 21.91
N ILE A 201 -1.34 15.11 20.65
CA ILE A 201 -0.32 15.88 19.95
C ILE A 201 -0.71 17.36 20.06
N ALA A 202 0.05 18.12 20.83
CA ALA A 202 -0.10 19.56 20.98
C ALA A 202 0.47 20.29 19.77
N VAL A 203 -0.33 20.36 18.70
CA VAL A 203 0.00 21.04 17.44
C VAL A 203 -1.20 21.87 16.97
N SER A 204 -0.92 23.04 16.38
CA SER A 204 -1.91 23.94 15.80
C SER A 204 -1.35 24.59 14.53
N GLY A 205 -2.22 24.99 13.59
CA GLY A 205 -1.79 25.69 12.36
C GLY A 205 -0.92 24.82 11.46
N TYR A 206 -1.33 23.57 11.24
CA TYR A 206 -0.57 22.59 10.47
C TYR A 206 -1.45 21.88 9.45
N ARG A 207 -0.81 21.38 8.39
CA ARG A 207 -1.42 20.59 7.33
C ARG A 207 -1.53 19.13 7.77
N LYS A 208 -2.73 18.63 8.03
CA LYS A 208 -2.96 17.30 8.62
C LYS A 208 -2.29 16.18 7.83
N GLU A 209 -2.42 16.23 6.51
CA GLU A 209 -1.88 15.28 5.54
C GLU A 209 -0.34 15.20 5.52
N THR A 210 0.33 16.18 6.12
CA THR A 210 1.80 16.26 6.17
C THR A 210 2.40 15.66 7.43
N LEU A 211 1.58 15.29 8.41
CA LEU A 211 2.08 14.75 9.66
C LEU A 211 2.75 13.39 9.41
N ARG A 212 4.01 13.25 9.83
CA ARG A 212 4.78 12.00 9.74
C ARG A 212 5.44 11.70 11.08
N LEU A 213 5.37 10.43 11.51
CA LEU A 213 6.17 9.90 12.61
C LEU A 213 7.51 9.37 12.11
N TYR A 214 8.54 9.47 12.94
CA TYR A 214 9.83 8.85 12.70
C TYR A 214 10.50 8.46 14.03
N LEU A 215 11.60 7.70 13.96
CA LEU A 215 12.42 7.38 15.12
C LEU A 215 13.59 8.36 15.23
N GLY A 216 13.74 8.99 16.39
CA GLY A 216 14.85 9.87 16.70
C GLY A 216 16.17 9.12 16.88
N GLU A 217 17.25 9.86 17.17
CA GLU A 217 18.59 9.27 17.37
C GLU A 217 18.64 8.30 18.56
N THR A 218 17.75 8.48 19.55
CA THR A 218 17.63 7.59 20.71
C THR A 218 16.49 6.56 20.57
N LEU A 219 15.97 6.39 19.35
CA LEU A 219 14.84 5.52 18.99
C LEU A 219 13.50 5.91 19.66
N GLU A 220 13.40 7.13 20.15
CA GLU A 220 12.16 7.72 20.62
C GLU A 220 11.23 8.05 19.45
N VAL A 221 9.91 7.97 19.69
CA VAL A 221 8.91 8.42 18.71
C VAL A 221 8.90 9.94 18.70
N VAL A 222 9.22 10.50 17.55
CA VAL A 222 9.14 11.91 17.20
C VAL A 222 8.24 12.05 15.97
N GLY A 223 7.89 13.26 15.62
CA GLY A 223 7.19 13.52 14.37
C GLY A 223 7.56 14.86 13.77
N PHE A 224 7.00 15.14 12.61
CA PHE A 224 7.02 16.46 12.03
C PHE A 224 5.75 16.68 11.21
N ALA A 225 5.44 17.94 10.92
CA ALA A 225 4.40 18.34 9.98
C ALA A 225 4.84 19.64 9.28
N LEU A 226 4.10 20.05 8.26
CA LEU A 226 4.22 21.39 7.69
C LEU A 226 3.14 22.31 8.26
N SER A 227 3.50 23.56 8.51
CA SER A 227 2.54 24.59 8.89
C SER A 227 1.55 24.90 7.76
N ASP A 228 0.43 25.53 8.11
CA ASP A 228 -0.56 26.05 7.15
C ASP A 228 -0.17 27.41 6.54
N THR A 229 1.05 27.90 6.82
CA THR A 229 1.59 29.13 6.22
C THR A 229 2.03 28.92 4.77
N SER A 230 2.28 30.03 4.08
CA SER A 230 2.82 30.08 2.72
C SER A 230 4.00 31.07 2.67
N PRO A 231 5.26 30.61 2.51
CA PRO A 231 5.65 29.21 2.37
C PRO A 231 5.40 28.40 3.67
N PRO A 232 5.18 27.08 3.56
CA PRO A 232 5.08 26.21 4.72
C PRO A 232 6.43 26.14 5.47
N GLU A 233 6.34 26.09 6.79
CA GLU A 233 7.46 25.88 7.69
C GLU A 233 7.40 24.44 8.23
N ILE A 234 8.56 23.79 8.40
CA ILE A 234 8.63 22.50 9.08
C ILE A 234 8.40 22.71 10.58
N LEU A 235 7.43 21.99 11.14
CA LEU A 235 7.14 21.90 12.57
C LEU A 235 7.69 20.57 13.09
N GLN A 236 8.65 20.63 13.99
CA GLN A 236 9.17 19.46 14.71
C GLN A 236 8.19 19.08 15.82
N LEU A 237 7.85 17.80 15.96
CA LEU A 237 7.01 17.27 17.03
C LEU A 237 7.88 16.49 18.02
N ASP A 238 8.21 17.10 19.15
CA ASP A 238 9.10 16.53 20.18
C ASP A 238 8.31 15.88 21.33
N PRO A 239 8.84 14.84 22.00
CA PRO A 239 8.23 14.28 23.19
C PRO A 239 8.00 15.32 24.30
N ASP A 240 6.77 15.37 24.82
CA ASP A 240 6.39 16.34 25.87
C ASP A 240 6.70 15.86 27.31
N GLY A 241 7.30 14.68 27.44
CA GLY A 241 7.57 14.01 28.73
C GLY A 241 6.38 13.26 29.34
N ASN A 242 5.16 13.44 28.83
CA ASN A 242 3.93 12.75 29.24
C ASN A 242 3.48 11.69 28.23
N GLY A 243 4.34 11.37 27.26
CA GLY A 243 4.04 10.46 26.15
C GLY A 243 3.34 11.15 24.97
N GLY A 244 2.97 12.41 25.06
CA GLY A 244 2.48 13.20 23.94
C GLY A 244 3.61 13.70 23.05
N LEU A 245 3.24 14.52 22.07
CA LEU A 245 4.18 15.29 21.26
C LEU A 245 3.78 16.76 21.30
N VAL A 246 4.74 17.67 21.23
CA VAL A 246 4.52 19.12 21.15
C VAL A 246 5.22 19.69 19.92
N ALA A 247 4.53 20.57 19.19
CA ALA A 247 5.08 21.19 18.00
C ALA A 247 6.00 22.38 18.32
N ASN A 248 7.16 22.39 17.68
CA ASN A 248 8.15 23.45 17.71
C ASN A 248 8.48 23.90 16.28
N ALA A 249 8.41 25.21 16.03
CA ALA A 249 8.80 25.80 14.75
C ALA A 249 10.32 25.66 14.54
N THR A 250 10.74 25.23 13.35
CA THR A 250 12.16 24.94 13.06
C THR A 250 12.91 26.09 12.41
N GLY A 251 12.20 27.08 11.88
CA GLY A 251 12.74 28.14 11.02
C GLY A 251 13.02 27.70 9.57
N VAL A 252 12.84 26.42 9.23
CA VAL A 252 13.07 25.90 7.87
C VAL A 252 11.78 25.98 7.07
N THR A 253 11.74 26.88 6.09
CA THR A 253 10.64 26.99 5.13
C THR A 253 10.91 26.15 3.89
N VAL A 254 9.86 25.53 3.33
CA VAL A 254 9.92 24.73 2.10
C VAL A 254 8.95 25.27 1.06
N SER A 255 9.13 24.92 -0.21
CA SER A 255 8.19 25.32 -1.27
C SER A 255 6.86 24.55 -1.15
N GLU A 256 5.85 24.97 -1.93
CA GLU A 256 4.56 24.26 -2.00
C GLU A 256 4.63 22.92 -2.76
N SER A 257 5.73 22.68 -3.49
CA SER A 257 5.99 21.40 -4.18
C SER A 257 6.93 20.57 -3.31
N PHE A 258 6.39 19.64 -2.54
CA PHE A 258 7.15 18.86 -1.57
C PHE A 258 6.72 17.39 -1.52
N VAL A 259 7.62 16.55 -1.05
CA VAL A 259 7.35 15.16 -0.66
C VAL A 259 8.00 14.85 0.68
N LEU A 260 7.32 14.04 1.48
CA LEU A 260 7.62 13.83 2.89
C LEU A 260 7.80 12.33 3.14
N ALA A 261 8.77 11.97 3.97
CA ALA A 261 8.83 10.63 4.53
C ALA A 261 9.29 10.66 5.98
N GLY A 262 8.74 9.73 6.75
CA GLY A 262 9.12 9.47 8.14
C GLY A 262 9.16 7.97 8.38
N GLY A 263 10.02 7.51 9.27
CA GLY A 263 10.10 6.10 9.61
C GLY A 263 11.30 5.76 10.46
N ALA A 264 11.68 4.49 10.47
CA ALA A 264 12.78 3.99 11.29
C ALA A 264 14.15 4.57 10.90
N SER A 265 14.32 5.00 9.65
CA SER A 265 15.56 5.60 9.14
C SER A 265 15.63 7.12 9.32
N GLY A 266 14.64 7.72 9.97
CA GLY A 266 14.56 9.16 10.23
C GLY A 266 13.45 9.86 9.46
N ALA A 267 13.60 11.17 9.32
CA ALA A 267 12.68 12.04 8.61
C ALA A 267 13.34 12.73 7.42
N VAL A 268 12.53 13.10 6.43
CA VAL A 268 12.97 13.86 5.29
C VAL A 268 11.83 14.69 4.71
N VAL A 269 12.15 15.93 4.34
CA VAL A 269 11.33 16.77 3.48
C VAL A 269 12.14 17.10 2.25
N TRP A 270 11.71 16.57 1.10
CA TRP A 270 12.20 17.03 -0.20
C TRP A 270 11.24 18.08 -0.73
N PHE A 271 11.77 19.14 -1.31
CA PHE A 271 10.97 20.21 -1.89
C PHE A 271 11.64 20.74 -3.16
N SER A 272 10.82 21.14 -4.12
CA SER A 272 11.25 21.60 -5.44
C SER A 272 10.99 23.10 -5.60
N GLU A 273 12.01 23.85 -5.96
CA GLU A 273 11.93 25.27 -6.30
C GLU A 273 12.72 25.53 -7.58
N ASN A 274 12.09 26.17 -8.58
CA ASN A 274 12.69 26.44 -9.89
C ASN A 274 13.29 25.17 -10.53
N ASP A 275 12.53 24.07 -10.53
CA ASP A 275 12.94 22.77 -11.09
C ASP A 275 14.19 22.17 -10.43
N GLN A 276 14.41 22.51 -9.15
CA GLN A 276 15.52 22.01 -8.36
C GLN A 276 15.04 21.48 -7.02
N TRP A 277 15.43 20.24 -6.73
CA TRP A 277 15.15 19.54 -5.49
C TRP A 277 16.17 19.91 -4.41
N SER A 278 15.67 20.28 -3.25
CA SER A 278 16.42 20.42 -2.01
C SER A 278 15.83 19.51 -0.93
N ARG A 279 16.67 19.11 0.03
CA ARG A 279 16.28 18.25 1.13
C ARG A 279 16.52 18.94 2.46
N ALA A 280 15.52 18.90 3.33
CA ALA A 280 15.67 19.20 4.73
C ALA A 280 15.57 17.91 5.57
N ARG A 281 16.42 17.80 6.60
CA ARG A 281 16.41 16.69 7.56
C ARG A 281 16.74 17.17 8.97
N PRO A 282 16.26 16.47 10.01
CA PRO A 282 16.76 16.66 11.35
C PRO A 282 18.16 16.05 11.48
N SER A 283 19.10 16.79 12.05
CA SER A 283 20.45 16.34 12.42
C SER A 283 20.82 16.95 13.76
N ALA A 284 21.22 16.13 14.74
CA ALA A 284 21.50 16.57 16.10
C ALA A 284 20.35 17.39 16.73
N GLY A 285 19.11 17.01 16.44
CA GLY A 285 17.89 17.67 16.96
C GLY A 285 17.51 18.98 16.27
N ALA A 286 18.18 19.40 15.20
CA ALA A 286 17.83 20.60 14.45
C ALA A 286 17.56 20.27 12.97
N TRP A 287 16.50 20.85 12.41
CA TRP A 287 16.24 20.78 10.98
C TRP A 287 17.16 21.74 10.22
N SER A 288 17.73 21.24 9.13
CA SER A 288 18.49 22.06 8.19
C SER A 288 18.36 21.52 6.78
N ILE A 289 18.57 22.39 5.79
CA ILE A 289 18.71 21.98 4.40
C ILE A 289 20.09 21.33 4.27
N ASP A 290 20.12 20.01 4.13
CA ASP A 290 21.35 19.21 4.11
C ASP A 290 21.78 18.82 2.69
N LYS A 291 20.92 19.04 1.70
CA LYS A 291 21.14 18.66 0.31
C LYS A 291 20.40 19.56 -0.65
N GLY A 292 20.93 19.69 -1.86
CA GLY A 292 20.37 20.54 -2.91
C GLY A 292 21.10 21.88 -3.07
N PRO A 293 20.72 22.67 -4.09
CA PRO A 293 19.76 22.31 -5.13
C PRO A 293 20.29 21.23 -6.09
N ILE A 294 19.43 20.28 -6.48
CA ILE A 294 19.71 19.23 -7.47
C ILE A 294 18.67 19.35 -8.58
N ALA A 295 19.12 19.45 -9.83
CA ALA A 295 18.22 19.57 -10.97
C ALA A 295 17.23 18.40 -11.02
N ASP A 296 15.95 18.71 -11.19
CA ASP A 296 14.93 17.75 -11.58
C ASP A 296 15.35 17.12 -12.93
N PRO A 297 15.29 15.78 -13.07
CA PRO A 297 15.75 15.15 -14.28
C PRO A 297 14.82 15.37 -15.47
N ASP A 298 13.52 15.64 -15.25
CA ASP A 298 12.59 16.00 -16.31
C ASP A 298 11.43 16.87 -15.78
N PRO A 299 11.70 18.15 -15.49
CA PRO A 299 10.70 19.06 -14.96
C PRO A 299 9.58 19.39 -15.96
N SER A 300 9.80 19.08 -17.24
CA SER A 300 8.85 19.34 -18.32
C SER A 300 7.96 18.15 -18.65
N ALA A 301 8.24 16.96 -18.09
CA ALA A 301 7.50 15.76 -18.43
C ALA A 301 6.02 15.86 -18.04
N PRO A 302 5.12 15.34 -18.88
CA PRO A 302 3.73 15.15 -18.49
C PRO A 302 3.62 14.13 -17.35
N ASP A 303 2.64 14.34 -16.48
CA ASP A 303 2.29 13.43 -15.39
C ASP A 303 3.49 13.06 -14.51
N HIS A 304 4.01 14.08 -13.84
CA HIS A 304 5.18 14.01 -12.97
C HIS A 304 4.79 13.74 -11.51
N ALA A 305 5.35 12.70 -10.90
CA ALA A 305 5.18 12.39 -9.49
C ALA A 305 6.51 12.20 -8.79
N ALA A 306 6.54 12.61 -7.52
CA ALA A 306 7.68 12.45 -6.64
C ALA A 306 7.28 11.62 -5.41
N GLY A 307 8.24 10.89 -4.85
CA GLY A 307 8.07 10.13 -3.62
C GLY A 307 9.37 10.08 -2.84
N ALA A 308 9.28 10.01 -1.51
CA ALA A 308 10.45 9.89 -0.65
C ALA A 308 10.36 8.64 0.23
N THR A 309 11.51 8.11 0.61
CA THR A 309 11.63 7.09 1.67
C THR A 309 12.32 7.68 2.88
N SER A 310 12.06 7.12 4.07
CA SER A 310 12.61 7.61 5.34
C SER A 310 14.15 7.61 5.40
N ASP A 311 14.82 6.78 4.58
CA ASP A 311 16.29 6.79 4.44
C ASP A 311 16.83 8.02 3.70
N GLY A 312 15.96 8.79 3.03
CA GLY A 312 16.26 10.06 2.36
C GLY A 312 16.43 9.95 0.87
N THR A 313 16.11 8.79 0.29
CA THR A 313 16.00 8.63 -1.15
C THR A 313 14.82 9.43 -1.67
N LEU A 314 15.02 10.12 -2.79
CA LEU A 314 13.97 10.72 -3.61
C LEU A 314 13.77 9.87 -4.87
N TRP A 315 12.52 9.63 -5.21
CA TRP A 315 12.08 8.99 -6.44
C TRP A 315 11.29 10.00 -7.26
N ILE A 316 11.58 10.03 -8.55
CA ILE A 316 10.81 10.78 -9.54
C ILE A 316 10.31 9.76 -10.55
N ALA A 317 9.03 9.85 -10.88
CA ALA A 317 8.41 9.11 -11.96
C ALA A 317 7.73 10.10 -12.89
N HIS A 318 7.85 9.87 -14.19
CA HIS A 318 7.15 10.63 -15.20
C HIS A 318 6.67 9.72 -16.32
N SER A 319 5.65 10.17 -17.02
CA SER A 319 5.17 9.50 -18.21
C SER A 319 6.07 9.78 -19.42
N VAL A 320 6.13 8.84 -20.36
CA VAL A 320 6.89 9.00 -21.61
C VAL A 320 5.91 8.92 -22.77
N ASP A 321 5.85 10.00 -23.54
CA ASP A 321 5.19 10.04 -24.83
C ASP A 321 6.16 9.52 -25.90
N SER A 322 5.84 8.37 -26.51
CA SER A 322 6.64 7.78 -27.59
C SER A 322 6.52 8.56 -28.91
N GLY A 323 5.58 9.50 -29.00
CA GLY A 323 5.31 10.32 -30.17
C GLY A 323 4.50 9.60 -31.25
N THR A 324 4.01 8.38 -31.01
CA THR A 324 3.04 7.72 -31.88
C THR A 324 1.64 8.16 -31.47
N LEU A 325 0.89 8.68 -32.45
CA LEU A 325 -0.35 9.44 -32.23
C LEU A 325 -1.54 8.60 -31.70
N LEU A 326 -1.36 7.29 -31.53
CA LEU A 326 -2.33 6.28 -31.10
C LEU A 326 -1.51 5.14 -30.48
N ASP A 327 -2.01 4.48 -29.44
CA ASP A 327 -1.70 3.12 -28.95
C ASP A 327 -0.40 2.77 -28.18
N ASP A 328 0.58 3.66 -27.97
CA ASP A 328 1.82 3.24 -27.28
C ASP A 328 2.39 4.31 -26.33
N MET A 329 1.82 4.47 -25.14
CA MET A 329 2.61 5.09 -24.06
C MET A 329 3.58 4.10 -23.43
N GLU A 330 4.86 4.46 -23.49
CA GLU A 330 5.90 3.68 -22.86
C GLU A 330 5.67 3.61 -21.35
N ARG A 331 6.23 2.57 -20.75
CA ARG A 331 6.23 2.36 -19.30
C ARG A 331 6.71 3.66 -18.62
N PRO A 332 6.09 4.07 -17.49
CA PRO A 332 6.57 5.23 -16.76
C PRO A 332 8.08 5.10 -16.49
N MET A 333 8.81 6.19 -16.65
CA MET A 333 10.24 6.23 -16.38
C MET A 333 10.47 6.72 -14.96
N CYS A 334 11.23 5.94 -14.21
CA CYS A 334 11.61 6.24 -12.85
C CYS A 334 13.09 6.60 -12.76
N GLN A 335 13.39 7.57 -11.90
CA GLN A 335 14.74 7.92 -11.50
C GLN A 335 14.85 7.97 -9.99
N LYS A 336 16.03 7.59 -9.49
CA LYS A 336 16.35 7.52 -8.08
C LYS A 336 17.48 8.50 -7.76
N LEU A 337 17.32 9.24 -6.68
CA LEU A 337 18.37 10.01 -6.04
C LEU A 337 18.58 9.43 -4.65
N GLY A 338 19.62 8.60 -4.48
CA GLY A 338 19.94 7.98 -3.20
C GLY A 338 20.30 9.01 -2.12
N PRO A 339 20.34 8.60 -0.85
CA PRO A 339 20.48 9.53 0.27
C PRO A 339 21.80 10.33 0.23
N SER A 340 22.88 9.72 -0.27
CA SER A 340 24.21 10.33 -0.43
C SER A 340 24.52 10.85 -1.83
N ASP A 341 23.70 10.55 -2.83
CA ASP A 341 24.00 10.85 -4.23
C ASP A 341 23.88 12.35 -4.52
N THR A 342 24.72 12.94 -5.36
CA THR A 342 24.64 14.37 -5.70
C THR A 342 23.85 14.66 -6.97
N SER A 343 23.36 13.61 -7.65
CA SER A 343 22.58 13.69 -8.88
C SER A 343 21.71 12.45 -9.03
N PHE A 344 20.64 12.55 -9.81
CA PHE A 344 19.81 11.39 -10.15
C PHE A 344 20.64 10.34 -10.89
N GLY A 345 20.35 9.07 -10.61
CA GLY A 345 20.88 7.95 -11.37
C GLY A 345 20.27 7.85 -12.77
N GLY A 346 20.67 6.82 -13.51
CA GLY A 346 20.06 6.48 -14.79
C GLY A 346 18.56 6.21 -14.65
N SER A 347 17.81 6.54 -15.69
CA SER A 347 16.38 6.26 -15.76
C SER A 347 16.13 4.78 -16.05
N PHE A 348 15.03 4.25 -15.52
CA PHE A 348 14.60 2.88 -15.76
C PHE A 348 13.08 2.79 -15.81
N ALA A 349 12.56 1.90 -16.65
CA ALA A 349 11.12 1.67 -16.75
C ALA A 349 10.57 1.07 -15.45
N CYS A 350 9.53 1.68 -14.89
CA CYS A 350 8.77 1.23 -13.74
C CYS A 350 7.31 1.02 -14.14
N GLY A 351 6.65 -0.04 -13.64
CA GLY A 351 5.27 -0.36 -14.05
C GLY A 351 5.16 -1.19 -15.34
N ILE A 352 3.98 -1.26 -15.94
CA ILE A 352 3.73 -1.86 -17.27
C ILE A 352 3.40 -0.75 -18.28
N SER A 353 3.41 -1.08 -19.58
CA SER A 353 2.95 -0.15 -20.62
C SER A 353 1.44 0.05 -20.49
N MET A 354 0.95 1.21 -20.92
CA MET A 354 -0.47 1.54 -20.99
C MET A 354 -0.81 1.89 -22.43
N ASP A 355 -2.00 1.50 -22.88
CA ASP A 355 -2.44 1.64 -24.28
C ASP A 355 -2.50 3.10 -24.74
N ASP A 356 -2.92 4.07 -23.90
CA ASP A 356 -2.98 5.48 -24.35
C ASP A 356 -2.20 6.47 -23.50
N TYR A 357 -2.64 6.73 -22.26
CA TYR A 357 -1.95 7.70 -21.42
C TYR A 357 -2.07 7.40 -19.94
N ILE A 358 -1.00 7.74 -19.22
CA ILE A 358 -0.99 7.73 -17.77
C ILE A 358 -1.74 8.99 -17.32
N THR A 359 -2.87 8.81 -16.64
CA THR A 359 -3.67 9.93 -16.11
C THR A 359 -3.19 10.44 -14.77
N SER A 360 -2.42 9.61 -14.05
CA SER A 360 -1.89 9.96 -12.74
C SER A 360 -0.77 9.02 -12.33
N LEU A 361 0.25 9.58 -11.69
CA LEU A 361 1.26 8.87 -10.92
C LEU A 361 1.15 9.30 -9.46
N ASP A 362 1.23 8.36 -8.53
CA ASP A 362 1.19 8.63 -7.09
C ASP A 362 2.16 7.72 -6.35
N PHE A 363 2.98 8.30 -5.49
CA PHE A 363 3.85 7.54 -4.59
C PHE A 363 3.21 7.47 -3.21
N SER A 364 3.03 6.25 -2.70
CA SER A 364 2.62 6.00 -1.32
C SER A 364 3.76 5.38 -0.52
N ASP A 365 4.06 5.94 0.65
CA ASP A 365 4.99 5.33 1.61
C ASP A 365 4.27 4.26 2.42
N ARG A 366 4.85 3.06 2.50
CA ARG A 366 4.35 1.92 3.29
C ARG A 366 5.24 1.64 4.51
N GLY A 367 6.10 2.58 4.90
CA GLY A 367 7.04 2.49 6.03
C GLY A 367 8.26 1.60 5.77
N ARG A 368 8.18 0.64 4.83
CA ARG A 368 9.30 -0.20 4.36
C ARG A 368 9.76 0.11 2.94
N GLY A 369 9.14 1.09 2.29
CA GLY A 369 9.43 1.46 0.91
C GLY A 369 8.30 2.28 0.30
N THR A 370 8.55 2.79 -0.90
CA THR A 370 7.58 3.52 -1.71
C THR A 370 6.90 2.58 -2.71
N VAL A 371 5.60 2.76 -2.89
CA VAL A 371 4.81 2.12 -3.95
C VAL A 371 4.39 3.18 -4.93
N LEU A 372 4.79 3.03 -6.19
CA LEU A 372 4.25 3.81 -7.28
C LEU A 372 2.92 3.19 -7.72
N ARG A 373 1.85 3.96 -7.59
CA ARG A 373 0.57 3.69 -8.25
C ARG A 373 0.50 4.55 -9.50
N TYR A 374 0.03 3.97 -10.59
CA TYR A 374 -0.27 4.69 -11.81
C TYR A 374 -1.66 4.29 -12.28
N CYS A 375 -2.33 5.23 -12.92
CA CYS A 375 -3.60 4.99 -13.60
C CYS A 375 -3.38 5.32 -15.07
N GLY A 376 -3.85 4.43 -15.92
CA GLY A 376 -3.86 4.62 -17.36
C GLY A 376 -5.30 4.74 -17.80
N SER A 377 -5.53 5.54 -18.83
CA SER A 377 -6.76 5.47 -19.60
C SER A 377 -6.50 4.63 -20.85
N ASP A 378 -7.51 3.88 -21.23
CA ASP A 378 -7.70 3.30 -22.55
C ASP A 378 -8.85 4.10 -23.18
N VAL A 379 -8.52 4.96 -24.14
CA VAL A 379 -9.43 5.77 -24.95
C VAL A 379 -9.16 5.45 -26.41
N ASP A 380 -9.42 4.21 -26.79
CA ASP A 380 -9.59 3.90 -28.19
C ASP A 380 -10.83 4.60 -28.77
N PRO A 381 -10.71 5.32 -29.90
CA PRO A 381 -11.85 6.01 -30.51
C PRO A 381 -12.83 5.10 -31.27
N TRP A 382 -12.80 3.77 -31.10
CA TRP A 382 -13.54 2.81 -31.96
C TRP A 382 -14.40 1.78 -31.23
#